data_AF-A0A378A968-F1
#
_entry.id   AF-A0A378A968-F1
#
_cell.length_a   1.000
_cell.length_b   1.000
_cell.length_c   1.000
_cell.angle_alpha   90.00
_cell.angle_beta   90.00
_cell.angle_gamma   90.00
#
_symmetry.space_group_name_H-M   'P 1'
#
loop_
_entity.id
_entity.type
_entity.pdbx_description
1 polymer ?
#
loop_
_entity_poly.entity_id
_entity_poly.type
_entity_poly.pdbx_seq_one_letter_code
_entity_poly.pdbx_strand_id
1 'polypeptide(L)'
;MMTRWPSPAKLNLFLYITGQRADGYHTLQTLFQFLDYGDTLTIEPRTDGQLRLLTPVAGVPDEENLIVRAARLLMHAASESDRLPAGSGADISIDKRLPMGGGLGGGSSNAATVLVALNHLWGCGLSEDELATLGLQLGADVPVFVRGHAAFAEGVGEILTPVEPEENGTWWPTRGSVFRRRSFFAIRSYHEIPRAGQLIRY
;
A
#
# COMPACT_ATOMS: atom_id res chain seq x y z
N MET A 1 10.91 -6.77 16.78
CA MET A 1 10.35 -5.53 17.38
C MET A 1 9.10 -5.15 16.61
N MET A 2 8.06 -4.71 17.30
CA MET A 2 6.81 -4.25 16.69
C MET A 2 7.01 -2.93 15.92
N THR A 3 6.47 -2.83 14.71
CA THR A 3 6.58 -1.65 13.83
C THR A 3 5.21 -1.23 13.30
N ARG A 4 5.03 0.07 13.00
CA ARG A 4 3.78 0.62 12.45
C ARG A 4 4.02 1.12 11.03
N TRP A 5 3.04 0.89 10.15
CA TRP A 5 3.09 1.19 8.73
C TRP A 5 1.79 1.85 8.27
N PRO A 6 1.86 3.01 7.59
CA PRO A 6 0.67 3.65 7.03
C PRO A 6 0.14 2.82 5.86
N SER A 7 -1.19 2.78 5.73
CA SER A 7 -1.89 2.20 4.59
C SER A 7 -2.88 3.25 4.06
N PRO A 8 -2.41 4.19 3.22
CA PRO A 8 -3.19 5.35 2.81
C PRO A 8 -4.32 4.99 1.85
N ALA A 9 -5.35 5.84 1.78
CA ALA A 9 -6.33 5.80 0.71
C ALA A 9 -5.77 6.38 -0.60
N LYS A 10 -6.47 6.11 -1.70
CA LYS A 10 -6.29 6.81 -2.97
C LYS A 10 -7.58 7.45 -3.45
N LEU A 11 -7.43 8.36 -4.40
CA LEU A 11 -8.49 8.86 -5.28
C LEU A 11 -8.08 8.66 -6.73
N ASN A 12 -9.08 8.42 -7.59
CA ASN A 12 -8.95 8.57 -9.04
C ASN A 12 -9.36 10.01 -9.37
N LEU A 13 -8.40 10.90 -9.64
CA LEU A 13 -8.68 12.31 -9.96
C LEU A 13 -9.49 12.45 -11.26
N PHE A 14 -9.25 11.54 -12.20
CA PHE A 14 -10.15 11.24 -13.31
C PHE A 14 -10.12 9.74 -13.59
N LEU A 15 -11.14 9.23 -14.26
CA LEU A 15 -11.19 7.85 -14.74
C LEU A 15 -11.91 7.83 -16.09
N TYR A 16 -11.21 7.41 -17.13
CA TYR A 16 -11.75 7.18 -18.46
C TYR A 16 -11.71 5.70 -18.76
N ILE A 17 -12.84 5.14 -19.18
CA ILE A 17 -12.89 3.80 -19.76
C ILE A 17 -12.58 3.93 -21.24
N THR A 18 -11.43 3.41 -21.67
CA THR A 18 -10.94 3.53 -23.06
C THR A 18 -11.39 2.37 -23.95
N GLY A 19 -11.89 1.28 -23.36
CA GLY A 19 -12.39 0.12 -24.10
C GLY A 19 -12.62 -1.10 -23.21
N GLN A 20 -12.90 -2.23 -23.85
CA GLN A 20 -13.05 -3.53 -23.20
C GLN A 20 -12.26 -4.59 -23.99
N ARG A 21 -11.46 -5.39 -23.28
CA ARG A 21 -10.69 -6.51 -23.80
C ARG A 21 -11.58 -7.73 -24.05
N ALA A 22 -11.08 -8.66 -24.85
CA ALA A 22 -11.76 -9.93 -25.15
C ALA A 22 -11.98 -10.82 -23.92
N ASP A 23 -11.18 -10.64 -22.87
CA ASP A 23 -11.30 -11.33 -21.57
C ASP A 23 -12.29 -10.65 -20.60
N GLY A 24 -13.00 -9.61 -21.06
CA GLY A 24 -14.02 -8.89 -20.30
C GLY A 24 -13.50 -7.74 -19.44
N TYR A 25 -12.18 -7.56 -19.31
CA TYR A 25 -11.60 -6.44 -18.56
C TYR A 25 -11.71 -5.11 -19.32
N HIS A 26 -11.94 -4.03 -18.60
CA HIS A 26 -11.95 -2.68 -19.19
C HIS A 26 -10.54 -2.11 -19.22
N THR A 27 -10.16 -1.52 -20.36
CA THR A 27 -8.98 -0.65 -20.39
C THR A 27 -9.35 0.72 -19.87
N LEU A 28 -8.45 1.30 -19.08
CA LEU A 28 -8.68 2.55 -18.35
C LEU A 28 -7.51 3.50 -18.59
N GLN A 29 -7.81 4.80 -18.52
CA GLN A 29 -6.83 5.85 -18.27
C GLN A 29 -7.27 6.59 -17.01
N THR A 30 -6.43 6.62 -15.99
CA THR A 30 -6.75 7.23 -14.70
C THR A 30 -5.55 7.86 -14.05
N LEU A 31 -5.78 8.82 -13.16
CA LEU A 31 -4.74 9.49 -12.38
C LEU A 31 -4.95 9.20 -10.90
N PHE A 32 -3.99 8.51 -10.28
CA PHE A 32 -4.02 8.19 -8.86
C PHE A 32 -3.33 9.26 -8.03
N GLN A 33 -3.98 9.65 -6.94
CA GLN A 33 -3.39 10.47 -5.89
C GLN A 33 -3.66 9.83 -4.53
N PHE A 34 -2.64 9.76 -3.68
CA PHE A 34 -2.80 9.29 -2.31
C PHE A 34 -3.36 10.39 -1.39
N LEU A 35 -4.12 9.96 -0.40
CA LEU A 35 -4.51 10.82 0.71
C LEU A 35 -3.54 10.61 1.87
N ASP A 36 -3.21 11.69 2.58
CA ASP A 36 -2.57 11.61 3.91
C ASP A 36 -3.60 11.19 4.99
N TYR A 37 -4.34 10.13 4.68
CA TYR A 37 -5.41 9.55 5.47
C TYR A 37 -5.57 8.09 5.09
N GLY A 38 -5.65 7.21 6.07
CA GLY A 38 -5.78 5.78 5.81
C GLY A 38 -5.81 4.92 7.06
N ASP A 39 -5.67 3.62 6.83
CA ASP A 39 -5.51 2.63 7.88
C ASP A 39 -4.06 2.66 8.42
N THR A 40 -3.81 1.97 9.52
CA THR A 40 -2.45 1.72 10.01
C THR A 40 -2.27 0.25 10.35
N LEU A 41 -1.24 -0.36 9.80
CA LEU A 41 -0.84 -1.73 10.10
C LEU A 41 0.24 -1.74 11.17
N THR A 42 0.09 -2.60 12.17
CA THR A 42 1.11 -2.87 13.18
C THR A 42 1.57 -4.31 13.03
N ILE A 43 2.88 -4.49 12.80
CA ILE A 43 3.48 -5.76 12.43
C ILE A 43 4.59 -6.11 13.42
N GLU A 44 4.52 -7.32 13.97
CA GLU A 44 5.54 -7.92 14.81
C GLU A 44 6.09 -9.20 14.15
N PRO A 45 7.36 -9.21 13.71
CA PRO A 45 7.95 -10.41 13.11
C PRO A 45 8.04 -11.57 14.10
N ARG A 46 7.80 -12.78 13.58
CA ARG A 46 7.91 -14.05 14.30
C ARG A 46 9.00 -14.92 13.68
N THR A 47 9.42 -15.95 14.41
CA THR A 47 10.47 -16.90 14.00
C THR A 47 9.99 -18.36 13.95
N ASP A 48 8.67 -18.60 13.96
CA ASP A 48 8.03 -19.92 13.96
C ASP A 48 7.26 -20.24 12.66
N GLY A 49 7.43 -19.42 11.61
CA GLY A 49 6.77 -19.59 10.32
C GLY A 49 5.28 -19.27 10.32
N GLN A 50 4.72 -18.76 11.43
CA GLN A 50 3.29 -18.51 11.54
C GLN A 50 2.91 -17.10 11.06
N LEU A 51 1.78 -17.00 10.37
CA LEU A 51 1.14 -15.74 9.98
C LEU A 51 -0.19 -15.63 10.70
N ARG A 52 -0.39 -14.54 11.47
CA ARG A 52 -1.63 -14.32 12.22
C ARG A 52 -2.14 -12.90 12.00
N LEU A 53 -3.41 -12.78 11.65
CA LEU A 53 -4.15 -11.52 11.72
C LEU A 53 -4.80 -11.44 13.11
N LEU A 54 -4.31 -10.55 13.97
CA LEU A 54 -4.79 -10.41 15.33
C LEU A 54 -6.10 -9.60 15.43
N THR A 55 -6.42 -8.86 14.39
CA THR A 55 -7.61 -7.99 14.31
C THR A 55 -8.47 -8.41 13.12
N PRO A 56 -9.48 -9.25 13.32
CA PRO A 56 -10.41 -9.63 12.27
C PRO A 56 -11.11 -8.40 11.69
N VAL A 57 -11.31 -8.40 10.37
CA VAL A 57 -12.09 -7.36 9.69
C VAL A 57 -13.53 -7.86 9.56
N ALA A 58 -14.49 -7.11 10.11
CA ALA A 58 -15.89 -7.52 10.12
C ALA A 58 -16.40 -7.86 8.70
N GLY A 59 -16.96 -9.07 8.55
CA GLY A 59 -17.51 -9.55 7.29
C GLY A 59 -16.49 -10.07 6.27
N VAL A 60 -15.21 -10.18 6.63
CA VAL A 60 -14.16 -10.75 5.77
C VAL A 60 -13.45 -11.89 6.52
N PRO A 61 -13.61 -13.16 6.10
CA PRO A 61 -12.83 -14.26 6.64
C PRO A 61 -11.32 -14.01 6.50
N ASP A 62 -10.54 -14.49 7.46
CA ASP A 62 -9.09 -14.25 7.48
C ASP A 62 -8.39 -14.78 6.21
N GLU A 63 -8.84 -15.90 5.65
CA GLU A 63 -8.30 -16.48 4.41
C GLU A 63 -8.58 -15.62 3.18
N GLU A 64 -9.67 -14.86 3.19
CA GLU A 64 -10.06 -13.94 2.12
C GLU A 64 -9.45 -12.55 2.32
N ASN A 65 -9.00 -12.25 3.54
CA ASN A 65 -8.41 -10.96 3.88
C ASN A 65 -7.11 -10.73 3.10
N LEU A 66 -7.08 -9.62 2.35
CA LEU A 66 -5.93 -9.25 1.53
C LEU A 66 -4.63 -9.09 2.32
N ILE A 67 -4.69 -8.81 3.63
CA ILE A 67 -3.51 -8.78 4.51
C ILE A 67 -2.88 -10.17 4.59
N VAL A 68 -3.68 -11.19 4.90
CA VAL A 68 -3.20 -12.57 5.05
C VAL A 68 -2.77 -13.15 3.71
N ARG A 69 -3.55 -12.88 2.65
CA ARG A 69 -3.22 -13.30 1.29
C ARG A 69 -1.89 -12.69 0.81
N ALA A 70 -1.67 -11.40 1.04
CA ALA A 70 -0.42 -10.72 0.71
C ALA A 70 0.77 -11.32 1.46
N ALA A 71 0.65 -11.53 2.78
CA ALA A 71 1.71 -12.11 3.58
C ALA A 71 2.08 -13.53 3.11
N ARG A 72 1.08 -14.37 2.83
CA ARG A 72 1.29 -15.74 2.30
C ARG A 72 1.93 -15.72 0.91
N LEU A 73 1.47 -14.84 0.02
CA LEU A 73 2.00 -14.71 -1.33
C LEU A 73 3.48 -14.30 -1.32
N LEU A 74 3.84 -13.30 -0.51
CA LEU A 74 5.24 -12.90 -0.34
C LEU A 74 6.09 -14.03 0.25
N MET A 75 5.59 -14.69 1.30
CA MET A 75 6.29 -15.80 1.95
C MET A 75 6.59 -16.92 0.95
N HIS A 76 5.62 -17.28 0.10
CA HIS A 76 5.81 -18.25 -0.96
C HIS A 76 6.86 -17.82 -1.98
N ALA A 77 6.71 -16.63 -2.57
CA ALA A 77 7.62 -16.14 -3.62
C ALA A 77 9.07 -15.96 -3.12
N ALA A 78 9.24 -15.49 -1.87
CA ALA A 78 10.55 -15.38 -1.25
C ALA A 78 11.14 -16.76 -0.94
N SER A 79 10.33 -17.74 -0.51
CA SER A 79 10.79 -19.11 -0.29
C SER A 79 11.21 -19.81 -1.58
N GLU A 80 10.47 -19.64 -2.68
CA GLU A 80 10.80 -20.22 -3.98
C GLU A 80 12.12 -19.70 -4.56
N SER A 81 12.49 -18.49 -4.17
CA SER A 81 13.73 -17.84 -4.61
C SER A 81 14.85 -17.87 -3.57
N ASP A 82 14.72 -18.70 -2.52
CA ASP A 82 15.69 -18.85 -1.42
C ASP A 82 16.07 -17.51 -0.73
N ARG A 83 15.13 -16.58 -0.73
CA ARG A 83 15.24 -15.23 -0.15
C ARG A 83 14.52 -15.09 1.18
N LEU A 84 13.80 -16.12 1.63
CA LEU A 84 13.08 -16.10 2.91
C LEU A 84 13.93 -16.75 4.01
N PRO A 85 14.32 -16.01 5.07
CA PRO A 85 14.99 -16.61 6.22
C PRO A 85 14.12 -17.68 6.89
N ALA A 86 14.76 -18.76 7.36
CA ALA A 86 14.07 -19.86 8.04
C ALA A 86 13.26 -19.37 9.25
N GLY A 87 12.01 -19.82 9.35
CA GLY A 87 11.10 -19.45 10.43
C GLY A 87 10.42 -18.08 10.28
N SER A 88 10.63 -17.36 9.17
CA SER A 88 9.97 -16.05 8.95
C SER A 88 8.46 -16.14 9.10
N GLY A 89 7.90 -15.36 10.01
CA GLY A 89 6.47 -15.22 10.26
C GLY A 89 6.13 -13.81 10.75
N ALA A 90 4.86 -13.56 11.06
CA ALA A 90 4.42 -12.26 11.57
C ALA A 90 3.06 -12.34 12.27
N ASP A 91 2.93 -11.57 13.36
CA ASP A 91 1.65 -11.12 13.88
C ASP A 91 1.32 -9.75 13.26
N ILE A 92 0.12 -9.62 12.71
CA ILE A 92 -0.33 -8.43 11.98
C ILE A 92 -1.64 -7.94 12.60
N SER A 93 -1.74 -6.64 12.84
CA SER A 93 -2.96 -5.98 13.29
C SER A 93 -3.22 -4.73 12.47
N ILE A 94 -4.49 -4.39 12.27
CA ILE A 94 -4.93 -3.23 11.51
C ILE A 94 -5.81 -2.33 12.37
N ASP A 95 -5.46 -1.05 12.43
CA ASP A 95 -6.36 0.03 12.80
C ASP A 95 -7.11 0.48 11.54
N LYS A 96 -8.34 -0.02 11.39
CA LYS A 96 -9.15 0.16 10.18
C LYS A 96 -9.98 1.45 10.29
N ARG A 97 -9.64 2.43 9.46
CA ARG A 97 -10.32 3.74 9.36
C ARG A 97 -11.01 3.96 8.02
N LEU A 98 -10.50 3.33 6.96
CA LEU A 98 -11.12 3.40 5.64
C LEU A 98 -12.34 2.48 5.58
N PRO A 99 -13.45 2.92 4.95
CA PRO A 99 -14.61 2.08 4.75
C PRO A 99 -14.26 0.88 3.85
N MET A 100 -15.06 -0.18 3.96
CA MET A 100 -14.99 -1.30 3.03
C MET A 100 -15.54 -0.86 1.67
N GLY A 101 -14.75 -1.03 0.60
CA GLY A 101 -15.13 -0.59 -0.75
C GLY A 101 -15.07 0.93 -0.95
N GLY A 102 -16.05 1.49 -1.66
CA GLY A 102 -16.18 2.95 -1.86
C GLY A 102 -15.16 3.62 -2.80
N GLY A 103 -14.35 2.83 -3.51
CA GLY A 103 -13.39 3.35 -4.50
C GLY A 103 -12.09 3.93 -3.92
N LEU A 104 -11.91 3.92 -2.59
CA LEU A 104 -10.73 4.49 -1.91
C LEU A 104 -9.49 3.57 -1.91
N GLY A 105 -9.62 2.34 -2.42
CA GLY A 105 -8.50 1.40 -2.55
C GLY A 105 -7.99 0.83 -1.21
N GLY A 106 -8.79 0.85 -0.14
CA GLY A 106 -8.33 0.44 1.21
C GLY A 106 -7.75 -0.98 1.26
N GLY A 107 -8.45 -1.97 0.68
CA GLY A 107 -7.95 -3.36 0.66
C GLY A 107 -6.65 -3.51 -0.13
N SER A 108 -6.54 -2.84 -1.28
CA SER A 108 -5.31 -2.84 -2.09
C SER A 108 -4.14 -2.16 -1.39
N SER A 109 -4.42 -1.06 -0.68
CA SER A 109 -3.44 -0.39 0.18
C SER A 109 -2.95 -1.29 1.31
N ASN A 110 -3.86 -2.03 1.96
CA ASN A 110 -3.49 -2.97 3.02
C ASN A 110 -2.57 -4.07 2.47
N ALA A 111 -2.90 -4.64 1.30
CA ALA A 111 -2.08 -5.65 0.64
C ALA A 111 -0.67 -5.12 0.30
N ALA A 112 -0.59 -3.97 -0.37
CA ALA A 112 0.69 -3.34 -0.72
C ALA A 112 1.54 -3.06 0.51
N THR A 113 0.91 -2.55 1.58
CA THR A 113 1.61 -2.24 2.84
C THR A 113 2.20 -3.48 3.47
N VAL A 114 1.47 -4.60 3.45
CA VAL A 114 1.98 -5.88 3.95
C VAL A 114 3.16 -6.37 3.10
N LEU A 115 3.05 -6.32 1.77
CA LEU A 115 4.13 -6.73 0.87
C LEU A 115 5.42 -5.94 1.14
N VAL A 116 5.32 -4.60 1.19
CA VAL A 116 6.46 -3.72 1.42
C VAL A 116 7.05 -3.93 2.84
N ALA A 117 6.19 -3.93 3.85
CA ALA A 117 6.63 -4.04 5.24
C ALA A 117 7.29 -5.39 5.54
N LEU A 118 6.69 -6.51 5.11
CA LEU A 118 7.25 -7.84 5.37
C LEU A 118 8.48 -8.11 4.50
N ASN A 119 8.55 -7.62 3.26
CA ASN A 119 9.77 -7.72 2.46
C ASN A 119 10.96 -7.05 3.17
N HIS A 120 10.71 -5.89 3.79
CA HIS A 120 11.70 -5.19 4.61
C HIS A 120 12.01 -5.93 5.91
N LEU A 121 10.98 -6.30 6.69
CA LEU A 121 11.16 -6.89 8.03
C LEU A 121 11.76 -8.30 8.01
N TRP A 122 11.44 -9.10 6.99
CA TRP A 122 12.06 -10.41 6.77
C TRP A 122 13.39 -10.32 6.01
N GLY A 123 13.73 -9.15 5.46
CA GLY A 123 14.96 -8.96 4.69
C GLY A 123 14.98 -9.77 3.39
N CYS A 124 13.82 -9.98 2.75
CA CYS A 124 13.75 -10.81 1.54
C CYS A 124 14.42 -10.14 0.33
N GLY A 125 14.50 -8.81 0.29
CA GLY A 125 15.20 -8.09 -0.77
C GLY A 125 14.56 -8.22 -2.16
N LEU A 126 13.24 -8.47 -2.23
CA LEU A 126 12.52 -8.35 -3.49
C LEU A 126 12.49 -6.88 -3.93
N SER A 127 12.69 -6.66 -5.22
CA SER A 127 12.61 -5.36 -5.86
C SER A 127 11.17 -4.82 -5.88
N GLU A 128 11.03 -3.50 -6.08
CA GLU A 128 9.72 -2.86 -6.23
C GLU A 128 8.90 -3.48 -7.37
N ASP A 129 9.54 -3.82 -8.50
CA ASP A 129 8.88 -4.43 -9.65
C ASP A 129 8.38 -5.87 -9.35
N GLU A 130 9.14 -6.65 -8.58
CA GLU A 130 8.70 -7.96 -8.11
C GLU A 130 7.51 -7.82 -7.16
N LEU A 131 7.57 -6.90 -6.21
CA LEU A 131 6.46 -6.63 -5.28
C LEU A 131 5.20 -6.14 -6.00
N ALA A 132 5.35 -5.26 -7.00
CA ALA A 132 4.24 -4.79 -7.82
C ALA A 132 3.62 -5.94 -8.63
N THR A 133 4.47 -6.83 -9.18
CA THR A 133 4.02 -8.03 -9.91
C THR A 133 3.24 -8.99 -9.01
N LEU A 134 3.71 -9.25 -7.78
CA LEU A 134 2.96 -10.02 -6.79
C LEU A 134 1.65 -9.32 -6.41
N GLY A 135 1.72 -8.00 -6.19
CA GLY A 135 0.58 -7.17 -5.84
C GLY A 135 -0.55 -7.22 -6.87
N LEU A 136 -0.22 -7.23 -8.16
CA LEU A 136 -1.21 -7.29 -9.24
C LEU A 136 -2.09 -8.55 -9.17
N GLN A 137 -1.58 -9.66 -8.64
CA GLN A 137 -2.36 -10.89 -8.42
C GLN A 137 -3.43 -10.75 -7.32
N LEU A 138 -3.28 -9.76 -6.44
CA LEU A 138 -4.19 -9.47 -5.33
C LEU A 138 -5.21 -8.38 -5.69
N GLY A 139 -4.86 -7.47 -6.59
CA GLY A 139 -5.77 -6.47 -7.14
C GLY A 139 -5.07 -5.44 -8.04
N ALA A 140 -5.83 -4.89 -8.99
CA ALA A 140 -5.31 -3.95 -10.00
C ALA A 140 -4.72 -2.66 -9.41
N ASP A 141 -5.23 -2.19 -8.26
CA ASP A 141 -4.73 -0.97 -7.60
C ASP A 141 -3.51 -1.24 -6.69
N VAL A 142 -3.12 -2.49 -6.43
CA VAL A 142 -2.00 -2.80 -5.50
C VAL A 142 -0.66 -2.26 -6.01
N PRO A 143 -0.29 -2.39 -7.30
CA PRO A 143 0.98 -1.87 -7.82
C PRO A 143 1.20 -0.38 -7.55
N VAL A 144 0.17 0.47 -7.67
CA VAL A 144 0.34 1.91 -7.43
C VAL A 144 0.72 2.18 -5.97
N PHE A 145 0.11 1.47 -5.02
CA PHE A 145 0.48 1.58 -3.61
C PHE A 145 1.88 1.05 -3.31
N VAL A 146 2.31 -0.04 -3.96
CA VAL A 146 3.68 -0.58 -3.82
C VAL A 146 4.71 0.43 -4.29
N ARG A 147 4.52 1.03 -5.46
CA ARG A 147 5.43 2.04 -6.02
C ARG A 147 5.39 3.36 -5.24
N GLY A 148 4.27 3.66 -4.59
CA GLY A 148 4.17 4.73 -3.61
C GLY A 148 4.25 6.16 -4.16
N HIS A 149 4.07 6.35 -5.47
CA HIS A 149 4.00 7.67 -6.12
C HIS A 149 2.65 7.90 -6.79
N ALA A 150 2.22 9.16 -6.84
CA ALA A 150 1.10 9.55 -7.71
C ALA A 150 1.46 9.17 -9.15
N ALA A 151 0.51 8.55 -9.86
CA ALA A 151 0.78 7.93 -11.14
C ALA A 151 -0.41 8.07 -12.09
N PHE A 152 -0.11 8.37 -13.34
CA PHE A 152 -1.01 8.10 -14.45
C PHE A 152 -0.96 6.62 -14.77
N ALA A 153 -2.12 5.98 -14.79
CA ALA A 153 -2.26 4.54 -15.01
C ALA A 153 -3.03 4.26 -16.30
N GLU A 154 -2.51 3.34 -17.09
CA GLU A 154 -3.10 2.82 -18.32
C GLU A 154 -3.27 1.30 -18.28
N GLY A 155 -3.79 0.72 -19.36
CA GLY A 155 -4.05 -0.72 -19.45
C GLY A 155 -5.26 -1.08 -18.60
N VAL A 156 -5.15 -2.10 -17.77
CA VAL A 156 -6.11 -2.43 -16.69
C VAL A 156 -5.70 -1.81 -15.34
N GLY A 157 -4.74 -0.87 -15.33
CA GLY A 157 -4.21 -0.18 -14.16
C GLY A 157 -2.76 -0.56 -13.80
N GLU A 158 -2.14 -1.45 -14.58
CA GLU A 158 -0.79 -2.00 -14.37
C GLU A 158 0.33 -1.14 -14.98
N ILE A 159 0.03 -0.35 -16.00
CA ILE A 159 1.02 0.51 -16.67
C ILE A 159 1.05 1.85 -15.97
N LEU A 160 2.05 2.07 -15.11
CA LEU A 160 2.15 3.25 -14.26
C LEU A 160 3.26 4.19 -14.73
N THR A 161 2.89 5.44 -14.99
CA THR A 161 3.83 6.55 -15.23
C THR A 161 3.76 7.52 -14.05
N PRO A 162 4.84 7.70 -13.27
CA PRO A 162 4.86 8.67 -12.18
C PRO A 162 4.56 10.09 -12.66
N VAL A 163 3.75 10.82 -11.92
CA VAL A 163 3.35 12.20 -12.23
C VAL A 163 3.25 13.02 -10.95
N GLU A 164 3.42 14.34 -11.07
CA GLU A 164 3.23 15.29 -9.96
C GLU A 164 2.01 16.16 -10.29
N PRO A 165 0.78 15.74 -9.91
CA PRO A 165 -0.40 16.54 -10.15
C PRO A 165 -0.35 17.84 -9.33
N GLU A 166 -0.80 18.94 -9.93
CA GLU A 166 -0.94 20.20 -9.20
C GLU A 166 -2.03 20.07 -8.13
N GLU A 167 -1.62 20.09 -6.87
CA GLU A 167 -2.54 20.29 -5.74
C GLU A 167 -2.96 21.76 -5.71
N ASN A 168 -3.99 22.10 -6.47
CA ASN A 168 -4.57 23.45 -6.45
C ASN A 168 -5.22 23.73 -5.09
N GLY A 169 -4.41 24.13 -4.11
CA GLY A 169 -4.78 24.45 -2.73
C GLY A 169 -5.61 25.73 -2.55
N THR A 170 -6.41 26.11 -3.55
CA THR A 170 -7.16 27.38 -3.53
C THR A 170 -8.65 27.16 -3.83
N TRP A 171 -9.32 26.34 -3.02
CA TRP A 171 -10.79 26.33 -2.96
C TRP A 171 -11.33 26.32 -1.53
N TRP A 172 -10.71 27.08 -0.62
CA TRP A 172 -11.41 27.64 0.55
C TRP A 172 -10.49 28.66 1.28
N PRO A 173 -10.96 29.87 1.64
CA PRO A 173 -10.18 30.77 2.47
C PRO A 173 -10.26 30.30 3.94
N THR A 174 -9.63 29.18 4.28
CA THR A 174 -9.34 28.86 5.69
C THR A 174 -8.00 29.43 6.07
N ARG A 175 -8.03 30.40 6.99
CA ARG A 175 -6.85 30.88 7.71
C ARG A 175 -6.08 29.68 8.29
N GLY A 176 -4.84 29.49 7.85
CA GLY A 176 -3.79 28.97 8.74
C GLY A 176 -3.22 27.57 8.51
N SER A 177 -3.51 26.86 7.42
CA SER A 177 -2.85 25.57 7.15
C SER A 177 -2.22 25.53 5.76
N VAL A 178 -0.90 25.73 5.73
CA VAL A 178 -0.06 25.45 4.56
C VAL A 178 0.01 23.93 4.40
N PHE A 179 -0.69 23.37 3.41
CA PHE A 179 -0.38 22.04 2.90
C PHE A 179 1.03 22.09 2.33
N ARG A 180 2.01 21.57 3.09
CA ARG A 180 3.41 21.55 2.64
C ARG A 180 3.65 20.28 1.83
N ARG A 181 4.14 20.48 0.59
CA ARG A 181 4.73 19.46 -0.27
C ARG A 181 5.66 18.55 0.52
N ARG A 182 5.32 17.26 0.59
CA ARG A 182 6.29 16.20 0.84
C ARG A 182 6.14 15.23 -0.31
N SER A 183 7.27 14.85 -0.92
CA SER A 183 7.37 13.66 -1.75
C SER A 183 6.88 12.50 -0.88
N PHE A 184 5.61 12.14 -1.02
CA PHE A 184 4.95 11.18 -0.15
C PHE A 184 5.33 9.81 -0.65
N PHE A 185 6.33 9.17 -0.02
CA PHE A 185 6.46 7.72 -0.12
C PHE A 185 5.32 7.12 0.71
N ALA A 186 4.31 6.59 0.04
CA ALA A 186 3.05 6.20 0.64
C ALA A 186 3.18 5.19 1.80
N ILE A 187 4.23 4.36 1.77
CA ILE A 187 4.42 3.25 2.71
C ILE A 187 5.86 3.27 3.23
N ARG A 188 6.07 3.82 4.42
CA ARG A 188 7.33 3.69 5.19
C ARG A 188 7.03 3.48 6.66
N SER A 189 7.91 2.78 7.37
CA SER A 189 7.79 2.62 8.82
C SER A 189 7.80 3.98 9.50
N TYR A 190 6.90 4.19 10.49
CA TYR A 190 6.87 5.44 11.27
C TYR A 190 8.18 5.75 12.01
N HIS A 191 9.09 4.77 12.17
CA HIS A 191 10.42 5.01 12.76
C HIS A 191 11.37 5.76 11.82
N GLU A 192 11.09 5.81 10.52
CA GLU A 192 11.89 6.53 9.51
C GLU A 192 11.33 7.93 9.21
N ILE A 193 10.17 8.28 9.77
CA ILE A 193 9.56 9.61 9.57
C ILE A 193 10.10 10.54 10.66
N PRO A 194 10.91 11.57 10.33
CA PRO A 194 11.38 12.52 11.33
C PRO A 194 10.18 13.18 12.01
N ARG A 195 10.13 13.08 13.36
CA ARG A 195 9.05 13.67 14.16
C ARG A 195 8.96 15.16 13.88
N ALA A 196 7.76 15.66 13.65
CA ALA A 196 7.50 17.10 13.63
C ALA A 196 7.88 17.67 14.99
N GLY A 197 9.02 18.35 15.09
CA GLY A 197 9.51 18.94 16.34
C GLY A 197 11.02 19.04 16.52
N GLN A 198 11.83 18.35 15.71
CA GLN A 198 13.29 18.58 15.75
C GLN A 198 13.65 19.79 14.88
N LEU A 199 13.51 20.97 15.48
CA LEU A 199 14.29 22.15 15.13
C LEU A 199 15.77 21.76 15.13
N ILE A 200 16.36 21.64 13.94
CA ILE A 200 17.81 21.76 13.81
C ILE A 200 18.12 23.22 14.07
N ARG A 201 18.50 23.52 15.32
CA ARG A 201 19.41 24.62 15.62
C ARG A 201 20.81 24.04 15.49
N TYR A 202 21.55 24.44 14.46
CA TYR A 202 22.77 25.26 14.51
C TYR A 202 23.09 25.69 13.09
#